data_AF-X1JN36-F1
#
_entry.id   AF-X1JN36-F1
#
_cell.length_a   1.000
_cell.length_b   1.000
_cell.length_c   1.000
_cell.angle_alpha   90.00
_cell.angle_beta   90.00
_cell.angle_gamma   90.00
#
_symmetry.space_group_name_H-M   'P 1'
#
loop_
_entity.id
_entity.type
_entity.pdbx_description
1 polymer ?
#
loop_
_entity_poly.entity_id
_entity_poly.type
_entity_poly.pdbx_seq_one_letter_code
_entity_poly.pdbx_strand_id
1 'polypeptide(L)'
;AQDCSKLLDKLETLPFYSNVNTSQIGLIGHSLGGFVVLMNQALDPRFNVTVAWAPLVNFDPQVITIIPPGYDDYIPANLLNSTNTNNLLIIMHVYDEVINFDDQALVAQNLTGCEVFNITEPLIGGGHQLFSDIVIIKSIKWFENYFFKSETLNGPIYITFLTNYAIIFITLILLVLIVLSLTIYTSKFFPYKEEVIEKNLGKKTGTLSKIKDKAIRLKQILKIIFYTALFLINWEIFERALGLGG
;
A
#
# COMPACT_ATOMS: atom_id res chain seq x y z
N ALA A 1 19.65 0.30 7.29
CA ALA A 1 20.35 1.46 6.69
C ALA A 1 21.22 1.03 5.53
N GLN A 2 22.19 0.14 5.72
CA GLN A 2 23.14 -0.19 4.64
C GLN A 2 22.52 -0.54 3.28
N ASP A 3 21.30 -1.06 3.21
CA ASP A 3 20.67 -1.39 1.92
C ASP A 3 20.32 -0.18 1.06
N CYS A 4 19.95 0.98 1.62
CA CYS A 4 19.72 2.18 0.81
C CYS A 4 21.05 2.76 0.31
N SER A 5 22.08 2.79 1.16
CA SER A 5 23.44 3.18 0.76
C SER A 5 24.01 2.24 -0.30
N LYS A 6 23.89 0.91 -0.13
CA LYS A 6 24.33 -0.09 -1.12
C LYS A 6 23.54 0.00 -2.41
N LEU A 7 22.25 0.26 -2.34
CA LEU A 7 21.43 0.54 -3.52
C LEU A 7 21.97 1.78 -4.22
N LEU A 8 22.22 2.87 -3.49
CA LEU A 8 22.77 4.09 -4.06
C LEU A 8 24.15 3.85 -4.71
N ASP A 9 25.05 3.14 -4.03
CA ASP A 9 26.34 2.70 -4.58
C ASP A 9 26.14 1.93 -5.89
N LYS A 10 25.12 1.06 -5.95
CA LYS A 10 24.82 0.30 -7.16
C LYS A 10 24.27 1.20 -8.27
N LEU A 11 23.37 2.12 -7.94
CA LEU A 11 22.79 3.06 -8.90
C LEU A 11 23.87 3.97 -9.49
N GLU A 12 24.82 4.42 -8.67
CA GLU A 12 25.98 5.23 -9.08
C GLU A 12 26.84 4.56 -10.16
N THR A 13 26.84 3.21 -10.23
CA THR A 13 27.55 2.48 -11.29
C THR A 13 26.80 2.40 -12.62
N LEU A 14 25.53 2.77 -12.66
CA LEU A 14 24.69 2.60 -13.85
C LEU A 14 24.79 3.83 -14.78
N PRO A 15 24.75 3.63 -16.11
CA PRO A 15 24.97 4.71 -17.08
C PRO A 15 24.04 5.92 -16.91
N PHE A 16 22.78 5.71 -16.51
CA PHE A 16 21.81 6.79 -16.34
C PHE A 16 22.18 7.74 -15.19
N TYR A 17 22.97 7.29 -14.22
CA TYR A 17 23.30 8.07 -13.03
C TYR A 17 24.13 9.32 -13.35
N SER A 18 24.84 9.31 -14.49
CA SER A 18 25.51 10.50 -15.03
C SER A 18 24.57 11.71 -15.23
N ASN A 19 23.26 11.49 -15.36
CA ASN A 19 22.24 12.53 -15.48
C ASN A 19 21.48 12.80 -14.17
N VAL A 20 21.81 12.11 -13.08
CA VAL A 20 21.18 12.33 -11.78
C VAL A 20 21.86 13.49 -11.08
N ASN A 21 21.08 14.47 -10.65
CA ASN A 21 21.59 15.53 -9.79
C ASN A 21 21.74 14.98 -8.37
N THR A 22 22.98 14.76 -7.93
CA THR A 22 23.29 14.19 -6.61
C THR A 22 22.84 15.07 -5.44
N SER A 23 22.62 16.37 -5.67
CA SER A 23 22.00 17.24 -4.66
C SER A 23 20.49 17.00 -4.49
N GLN A 24 19.86 16.27 -5.40
CA GLN A 24 18.42 15.99 -5.44
C GLN A 24 18.09 14.52 -5.12
N ILE A 25 18.83 13.95 -4.17
CA ILE A 25 18.59 12.61 -3.64
C ILE A 25 17.99 12.78 -2.25
N GLY A 26 16.82 12.17 -2.04
CA GLY A 26 16.11 12.24 -0.78
C GLY A 26 15.38 10.96 -0.43
N LEU A 27 14.85 10.93 0.78
CA LEU A 27 14.19 9.76 1.37
C LEU A 27 12.79 10.09 1.85
N ILE A 28 11.88 9.13 1.69
CA ILE A 28 10.55 9.19 2.29
C ILE A 28 10.22 7.85 2.93
N GLY A 29 9.67 7.88 4.15
CA GLY A 29 9.34 6.67 4.89
C GLY A 29 8.16 6.90 5.83
N HIS A 30 7.36 5.86 6.04
CA HIS A 30 6.21 5.86 6.94
C HIS A 30 6.36 4.82 8.03
N SER A 31 5.97 5.14 9.28
CA SER A 31 5.98 4.18 10.39
C SER A 31 7.37 3.55 10.61
N LEU A 32 7.50 2.22 10.54
CA LEU A 32 8.79 1.53 10.54
C LEU A 32 9.68 1.92 9.34
N GLY A 33 9.11 2.25 8.19
CA GLY A 33 9.84 2.87 7.09
C GLY A 33 10.40 4.25 7.46
N GLY A 34 9.70 4.99 8.33
CA GLY A 34 10.18 6.24 8.94
C GLY A 34 11.46 6.02 9.75
N PHE A 35 11.49 4.99 10.60
CA PHE A 35 12.71 4.54 11.29
C PHE A 35 13.86 4.30 10.30
N VAL A 36 13.59 3.58 9.22
CA VAL A 36 14.62 3.23 8.22
C VAL A 36 15.18 4.48 7.54
N VAL A 37 14.35 5.44 7.13
CA VAL A 37 14.84 6.64 6.44
C VAL A 37 15.60 7.58 7.36
N LEU A 38 15.18 7.70 8.63
CA LEU A 38 15.89 8.49 9.64
C LEU A 38 17.29 7.91 9.89
N MET A 39 17.37 6.59 10.08
CA MET A 39 18.65 5.89 10.25
C MET A 39 19.55 6.05 9.01
N ASN A 40 18.99 5.98 7.80
CA ASN A 40 19.76 6.15 6.57
C ASN A 40 20.31 7.56 6.40
N GLN A 41 19.47 8.57 6.59
CA GLN A 41 19.93 9.95 6.51
C GLN A 41 21.04 10.25 7.54
N ALA A 42 20.91 9.70 8.75
CA ALA A 42 21.88 9.88 9.81
C ALA A 42 23.27 9.30 9.50
N LEU A 43 23.31 8.24 8.69
CA LEU A 43 24.53 7.46 8.41
C LEU A 43 25.12 7.75 7.04
N ASP A 44 24.33 8.28 6.10
CA ASP A 44 24.76 8.52 4.72
C ASP A 44 24.42 9.97 4.29
N PRO A 45 25.43 10.86 4.23
CA PRO A 45 25.22 12.27 3.95
C PRO A 45 24.79 12.54 2.51
N ARG A 46 24.74 11.53 1.62
CA ARG A 46 24.23 11.70 0.25
C ARG A 46 22.73 11.99 0.21
N PHE A 47 21.99 11.65 1.26
CA PHE A 47 20.55 11.93 1.37
C PHE A 47 20.30 13.35 1.91
N ASN A 48 20.08 14.29 1.01
CA ASN A 48 20.05 15.72 1.32
C ASN A 48 18.70 16.22 1.85
N VAL A 49 17.63 15.47 1.66
CA VAL A 49 16.26 15.86 2.03
C VAL A 49 15.51 14.62 2.47
N THR A 50 14.84 14.68 3.62
CA THR A 50 14.06 13.54 4.13
C THR A 50 12.70 13.99 4.64
N VAL A 51 11.68 13.20 4.32
CA VAL A 51 10.33 13.33 4.90
C VAL A 51 9.98 12.03 5.60
N ALA A 52 9.64 12.09 6.88
CA ALA A 52 9.26 10.91 7.65
C ALA A 52 7.84 11.07 8.21
N TRP A 53 6.96 10.14 7.85
CA TRP A 53 5.55 10.12 8.24
C TRP A 53 5.34 9.19 9.42
N ALA A 54 4.75 9.69 10.51
CA ALA A 54 4.53 8.96 11.76
C ALA A 54 5.71 8.01 12.09
N PRO A 55 6.97 8.50 12.13
CA PRO A 55 8.12 7.62 12.22
C PRO A 55 8.22 6.96 13.59
N LEU A 56 8.77 5.75 13.60
CA LEU A 56 9.25 5.14 14.83
C LEU A 56 10.66 5.67 15.15
N VAL A 57 10.80 6.36 16.28
CA VAL A 57 11.99 7.11 16.70
C VAL A 57 12.51 6.63 18.05
N ASN A 58 11.65 6.59 19.07
CA ASN A 58 11.97 6.22 20.45
C ASN A 58 11.05 5.08 20.90
N PHE A 59 11.63 3.91 21.14
CA PHE A 59 10.90 2.73 21.57
C PHE A 59 11.85 1.78 22.30
N ASP A 60 11.27 0.92 23.13
CA ASP A 60 12.01 -0.18 23.74
C ASP A 60 12.07 -1.36 22.75
N PRO A 61 13.27 -1.78 22.29
CA PRO A 61 13.43 -2.92 21.40
C PRO A 61 12.97 -4.25 22.02
N GLN A 62 12.86 -4.33 23.35
CA GLN A 62 12.27 -5.50 24.03
C GLN A 62 10.75 -5.57 23.87
N VAL A 63 10.09 -4.43 23.65
CA VAL A 63 8.65 -4.34 23.42
C VAL A 63 8.34 -4.52 21.92
N ILE A 64 9.16 -3.94 21.04
CA ILE A 64 9.01 -4.04 19.59
C ILE A 64 10.07 -5.00 19.03
N THR A 65 9.80 -6.31 19.11
CA THR A 65 10.74 -7.39 18.74
C THR A 65 10.96 -7.55 17.23
N ILE A 66 10.46 -6.63 16.41
CA ILE A 66 10.68 -6.64 14.95
C ILE A 66 12.14 -6.28 14.64
N ILE A 67 12.81 -5.59 15.56
CA ILE A 67 14.21 -5.18 15.41
C ILE A 67 15.10 -6.19 16.15
N PRO A 68 16.10 -6.79 15.47
CA PRO A 68 16.99 -7.75 16.11
C PRO A 68 17.79 -7.13 17.26
N PRO A 69 18.18 -7.94 18.28
CA PRO A 69 19.10 -7.50 19.33
C PRO A 69 20.42 -6.97 18.75
N GLY A 70 20.99 -5.93 19.36
CA GLY A 70 22.25 -5.31 18.91
C GLY A 70 22.08 -4.17 17.91
N TYR A 71 20.84 -3.71 17.68
CA TYR A 71 20.53 -2.52 16.87
C TYR A 71 20.23 -1.27 17.73
N ASP A 72 20.49 -1.33 19.03
CA ASP A 72 20.14 -0.27 19.98
C ASP A 72 20.78 1.08 19.60
N ASP A 73 22.03 1.07 19.17
CA ASP A 73 22.76 2.25 18.69
C ASP A 73 22.18 2.85 17.40
N TYR A 74 21.39 2.07 16.66
CA TYR A 74 20.76 2.48 15.40
C TYR A 74 19.31 2.93 15.58
N ILE A 75 18.77 2.85 16.80
CA ILE A 75 17.48 3.45 17.14
C ILE A 75 17.62 4.97 16.95
N PRO A 76 16.70 5.63 16.21
CA PRO A 76 16.82 7.05 15.93
C PRO A 76 16.98 7.92 17.18
N ALA A 77 16.34 7.57 18.30
CA ALA A 77 16.54 8.26 19.57
C ALA A 77 18.00 8.26 20.07
N ASN A 78 18.78 7.23 19.73
CA ASN A 78 20.20 7.09 20.11
C ASN A 78 21.16 7.56 19.01
N LEU A 79 20.69 7.60 17.76
CA LEU A 79 21.51 7.86 16.57
C LEU A 79 21.42 9.33 16.10
N LEU A 80 20.23 9.92 16.13
CA LEU A 80 19.99 11.26 15.60
C LEU A 80 20.62 12.33 16.49
N ASN A 81 21.17 13.36 15.85
CA ASN A 81 21.68 14.55 16.52
C ASN A 81 21.59 15.78 15.60
N SER A 82 22.00 16.93 16.12
CA SER A 82 21.91 18.23 15.43
C SER A 82 22.81 18.39 14.21
N THR A 83 23.69 17.41 13.93
CA THR A 83 24.72 17.53 12.89
C THR A 83 24.67 16.44 11.83
N ASN A 84 23.91 15.36 12.06
CA ASN A 84 23.87 14.22 11.14
C ASN A 84 22.56 14.11 10.35
N THR A 85 21.71 15.12 10.38
CA THR A 85 20.50 15.16 9.54
C THR A 85 20.48 16.45 8.72
N ASN A 86 19.86 16.40 7.54
CA ASN A 86 19.76 17.55 6.64
C ASN A 86 18.33 17.67 6.14
N ASN A 87 17.75 18.87 6.25
CA ASN A 87 16.44 19.19 5.67
C ASN A 87 15.39 18.09 5.98
N LEU A 88 15.22 17.82 7.27
CA LEU A 88 14.31 16.80 7.78
C LEU A 88 12.95 17.40 8.10
N LEU A 89 11.89 16.76 7.60
CA LEU A 89 10.50 17.03 7.96
C LEU A 89 9.87 15.79 8.58
N ILE A 90 9.29 15.95 9.77
CA ILE A 90 8.42 14.95 10.39
C ILE A 90 6.98 15.37 10.17
N ILE A 91 6.15 14.46 9.66
CA ILE A 91 4.70 14.65 9.57
C ILE A 91 4.04 13.62 10.48
N MET A 92 3.28 14.05 11.48
CA MET A 92 2.65 13.12 12.41
C MET A 92 1.35 13.70 12.97
N HIS A 93 0.37 12.83 13.20
CA HIS A 93 -0.86 13.20 13.87
C HIS A 93 -0.65 13.25 15.39
N VAL A 94 -1.16 14.29 16.05
CA VAL A 94 -0.99 14.49 17.50
C VAL A 94 -1.69 13.38 18.31
N TYR A 95 -2.80 12.87 17.77
CA TYR A 95 -3.56 11.76 18.35
C TYR A 95 -3.36 10.46 17.58
N ASP A 96 -2.14 10.17 17.14
CA ASP A 96 -1.79 8.89 16.54
C ASP A 96 -2.13 7.74 17.50
N GLU A 97 -2.92 6.79 17.01
CA GLU A 97 -3.47 5.67 17.79
C GLU A 97 -2.52 4.50 17.99
N VAL A 98 -1.39 4.46 17.26
CA VAL A 98 -0.42 3.36 17.26
C VAL A 98 0.83 3.73 18.05
N ILE A 99 1.33 4.95 17.87
CA ILE A 99 2.56 5.45 18.50
C ILE A 99 2.36 6.86 19.05
N ASN A 100 2.96 7.16 20.20
CA ASN A 100 2.78 8.44 20.87
C ASN A 100 3.52 9.58 20.16
N PHE A 101 2.82 10.68 19.87
CA PHE A 101 3.37 11.85 19.18
C PHE A 101 4.58 12.46 19.89
N ASP A 102 4.52 12.63 21.20
CA ASP A 102 5.59 13.26 21.99
C ASP A 102 6.84 12.38 22.00
N ASP A 103 6.66 11.07 22.18
CA ASP A 103 7.76 10.10 22.18
C ASP A 103 8.43 9.97 20.81
N GLN A 104 7.72 10.28 19.72
CA GLN A 104 8.27 10.13 18.37
C GLN A 104 8.69 11.47 17.74
N ALA A 105 7.71 12.32 17.41
CA ALA A 105 7.93 13.53 16.64
C ALA A 105 8.72 14.58 17.43
N LEU A 106 8.37 14.80 18.71
CA LEU A 106 9.08 15.78 19.54
C LEU A 106 10.47 15.31 19.92
N VAL A 107 10.68 14.00 20.14
CA VAL A 107 12.03 13.45 20.33
C VAL A 107 12.91 13.71 19.10
N ALA A 108 12.41 13.42 17.90
CA ALA A 108 13.17 13.70 16.67
C ALA A 108 13.49 15.20 16.53
N GLN A 109 12.52 16.08 16.81
CA GLN A 109 12.73 17.52 16.78
C GLN A 109 13.77 17.99 17.80
N ASN A 110 13.72 17.48 19.03
CA ASN A 110 14.65 17.86 20.09
C ASN A 110 16.08 17.42 19.77
N LEU A 111 16.26 16.27 19.14
CA LEU A 111 17.58 15.75 18.76
C LEU A 111 18.18 16.49 17.56
N THR A 112 17.36 16.91 16.59
CA THR A 112 17.85 17.35 15.27
C THR A 112 17.56 18.82 14.94
N GLY A 113 16.58 19.44 15.60
CA GLY A 113 16.04 20.74 15.22
C GLY A 113 15.16 20.71 13.95
N CYS A 114 14.65 19.54 13.55
CA CYS A 114 13.86 19.38 12.34
C CYS A 114 12.48 20.08 12.39
N GLU A 115 11.87 20.27 11.21
CA GLU A 115 10.49 20.74 11.11
C GLU A 115 9.53 19.60 11.47
N VAL A 116 8.54 19.91 12.31
CA VAL A 116 7.44 19.00 12.62
C VAL A 116 6.15 19.63 12.13
N PHE A 117 5.47 18.93 11.23
CA PHE A 117 4.11 19.25 10.81
C PHE A 117 3.14 18.38 11.61
N ASN A 118 2.51 19.00 12.60
CA ASN A 118 1.58 18.36 13.52
C ASN A 118 0.15 18.43 12.99
N ILE A 119 -0.45 17.27 12.74
CA ILE A 119 -1.84 17.19 12.27
C ILE A 119 -2.74 16.97 13.47
N THR A 120 -3.77 17.81 13.58
CA THR A 120 -4.77 17.76 14.65
C THR A 120 -6.18 17.45 14.13
N GLU A 121 -6.39 17.56 12.81
CA GLU A 121 -7.66 17.30 12.18
C GLU A 121 -7.88 15.80 11.96
N PRO A 122 -9.12 15.29 12.14
CA PRO A 122 -9.43 13.89 11.91
C PRO A 122 -9.07 13.44 10.49
N LEU A 123 -8.37 12.30 10.40
CA LEU A 123 -7.97 11.71 9.12
C LEU A 123 -8.74 10.41 8.83
N ILE A 124 -8.95 10.13 7.54
CA ILE A 124 -9.54 8.87 7.09
C ILE A 124 -8.52 7.75 7.34
N GLY A 125 -8.96 6.67 7.99
CA GLY A 125 -8.11 5.52 8.29
C GLY A 125 -7.29 5.63 9.58
N GLY A 126 -7.38 6.73 10.32
CA GLY A 126 -6.68 6.93 11.59
C GLY A 126 -5.54 7.94 11.50
N GLY A 127 -5.07 8.41 12.67
CA GLY A 127 -3.96 9.35 12.77
C GLY A 127 -2.64 8.75 12.30
N HIS A 128 -2.44 7.45 12.50
CA HIS A 128 -1.21 6.76 12.09
C HIS A 128 -1.07 6.61 10.57
N GLN A 129 -2.18 6.39 9.86
CA GLN A 129 -2.15 6.12 8.40
C GLN A 129 -1.79 7.36 7.59
N LEU A 130 -2.16 8.55 8.08
CA LEU A 130 -1.85 9.82 7.43
C LEU A 130 -2.37 9.92 5.97
N PHE A 131 -3.44 9.20 5.64
CA PHE A 131 -4.06 9.22 4.31
C PHE A 131 -4.82 10.53 4.08
N SER A 132 -4.08 11.55 3.65
CA SER A 132 -4.61 12.87 3.37
C SER A 132 -3.80 13.61 2.31
N ASP A 133 -4.51 14.38 1.48
CA ASP A 133 -3.89 15.24 0.48
C ASP A 133 -2.93 16.25 1.14
N ILE A 134 -3.22 16.70 2.36
CA ILE A 134 -2.36 17.65 3.09
C ILE A 134 -0.96 17.07 3.36
N VAL A 135 -0.89 15.78 3.69
CA VAL A 135 0.37 15.07 4.00
C VAL A 135 1.21 14.94 2.74
N ILE A 136 0.58 14.53 1.63
CA ILE A 136 1.27 14.36 0.35
C ILE A 136 1.72 15.72 -0.20
N ILE A 137 0.85 16.73 -0.20
CA ILE A 137 1.18 18.08 -0.68
C ILE A 137 2.34 18.67 0.14
N LYS A 138 2.29 18.56 1.48
CA LYS A 138 3.36 19.06 2.35
C LYS A 138 4.69 18.35 2.07
N SER A 139 4.66 17.04 1.81
CA SER A 139 5.85 16.25 1.46
C SER A 139 6.44 16.67 0.13
N ILE A 140 5.62 16.85 -0.91
CA ILE A 140 6.07 17.29 -2.23
C ILE A 140 6.68 18.69 -2.13
N LYS A 141 6.00 19.63 -1.46
CA LYS A 141 6.53 20.99 -1.24
C LYS A 141 7.88 20.98 -0.55
N TRP A 142 8.07 20.11 0.44
CA TRP A 142 9.36 19.94 1.11
C TRP A 142 10.45 19.56 0.11
N PHE A 143 10.23 18.51 -0.68
CA PHE A 143 11.17 18.12 -1.72
C PHE A 143 11.39 19.21 -2.75
N GLU A 144 10.35 19.87 -3.23
CA GLU A 144 10.48 20.93 -4.23
C GLU A 144 11.28 22.12 -3.72
N ASN A 145 11.03 22.54 -2.48
CA ASN A 145 11.78 23.62 -1.85
C ASN A 145 13.28 23.30 -1.79
N TYR A 146 13.65 22.10 -1.36
CA TYR A 146 15.08 21.77 -1.20
C TYR A 146 15.77 21.31 -2.49
N PHE A 147 15.06 20.67 -3.41
CA PHE A 147 15.62 20.23 -4.69
C PHE A 147 15.68 21.37 -5.72
N PHE A 148 14.66 22.23 -5.76
CA PHE A 148 14.50 23.26 -6.79
C PHE A 148 14.54 24.69 -6.25
N LYS A 149 14.67 24.89 -4.93
CA LYS A 149 14.63 26.21 -4.27
C LYS A 149 13.31 26.96 -4.54
N SER A 150 12.24 26.21 -4.76
CA SER A 150 10.92 26.75 -5.08
C SER A 150 9.82 25.71 -4.88
N GLU A 151 8.75 26.06 -4.17
CA GLU A 151 7.53 25.25 -4.02
C GLU A 151 6.52 25.46 -5.16
N THR A 152 6.85 26.29 -6.16
CA THR A 152 5.90 26.67 -7.22
C THR A 152 6.47 26.46 -8.62
N LEU A 153 7.71 25.99 -8.74
CA LEU A 153 8.38 25.84 -10.03
C LEU A 153 7.62 24.86 -10.95
N ASN A 154 7.10 23.78 -10.38
CA ASN A 154 6.36 22.76 -11.11
C ASN A 154 4.84 23.04 -11.20
N GLY A 155 4.41 24.23 -10.75
CA GLY A 155 3.02 24.63 -10.74
C GLY A 155 2.23 24.14 -9.53
N PRO A 156 0.90 24.39 -9.49
CA PRO A 156 0.04 23.97 -8.39
C PRO A 156 -0.10 22.45 -8.33
N ILE A 157 -0.01 21.89 -7.12
CA ILE A 157 -0.18 20.46 -6.85
C ILE A 157 -1.67 20.20 -6.59
N TYR A 158 -2.35 19.61 -7.57
CA TYR A 158 -3.72 19.13 -7.42
C TYR A 158 -3.71 17.62 -7.25
N ILE A 159 -3.78 17.17 -5.99
CA ILE A 159 -3.92 15.76 -5.65
C ILE A 159 -5.32 15.57 -5.10
N THR A 160 -5.98 14.52 -5.56
CA THR A 160 -7.30 14.12 -5.08
C THR A 160 -7.26 12.64 -4.71
N PHE A 161 -6.44 12.30 -3.70
CA PHE A 161 -6.25 10.93 -3.24
C PHE A 161 -7.61 10.27 -2.99
N LEU A 162 -8.47 10.95 -2.24
CA LEU A 162 -9.80 10.44 -1.93
C LEU A 162 -10.69 10.24 -3.18
N THR A 163 -10.56 11.11 -4.18
CA THR A 163 -11.33 10.98 -5.43
C THR A 163 -10.85 9.77 -6.23
N ASN A 164 -9.55 9.51 -6.27
CA ASN A 164 -9.01 8.32 -6.92
C ASN A 164 -9.52 7.03 -6.26
N TYR A 165 -9.51 6.94 -4.93
CA TYR A 165 -10.06 5.78 -4.22
C TYR A 165 -11.58 5.63 -4.42
N ALA A 166 -12.32 6.73 -4.42
CA ALA A 166 -13.75 6.70 -4.72
C ALA A 166 -14.03 6.17 -6.13
N ILE A 167 -13.26 6.61 -7.12
CA ILE A 167 -13.36 6.10 -8.50
C ILE A 167 -13.03 4.61 -8.56
N ILE A 168 -11.94 4.17 -7.92
CA ILE A 168 -11.58 2.74 -7.84
C ILE A 168 -12.69 1.91 -7.20
N PHE A 169 -13.30 2.42 -6.13
CA PHE A 169 -14.39 1.72 -5.46
C PHE A 169 -15.64 1.62 -6.36
N ILE A 170 -15.99 2.71 -7.06
CA ILE A 170 -17.08 2.73 -8.04
C ILE A 170 -16.79 1.74 -9.18
N THR A 171 -15.57 1.72 -9.72
CA THR A 171 -15.22 0.79 -10.80
C THR A 171 -15.26 -0.67 -10.34
N LEU A 172 -14.87 -0.95 -9.09
CA LEU A 172 -15.00 -2.29 -8.50
C LEU A 172 -16.47 -2.73 -8.35
N ILE A 173 -17.34 -1.83 -7.87
CA ILE A 173 -18.79 -2.11 -7.81
C ILE A 173 -19.36 -2.39 -9.20
N LEU A 174 -19.01 -1.55 -10.18
CA LEU A 174 -19.45 -1.72 -11.56
C LEU A 174 -18.99 -3.07 -12.14
N LEU A 175 -17.74 -3.47 -11.86
CA LEU A 175 -17.21 -4.77 -12.27
C LEU A 175 -18.05 -5.92 -11.70
N VAL A 176 -18.37 -5.89 -10.40
CA VAL A 176 -19.23 -6.90 -9.77
C VAL A 176 -20.62 -6.93 -10.42
N LEU A 177 -21.22 -5.77 -10.68
CA LEU A 177 -22.54 -5.68 -11.32
C LEU A 177 -22.52 -6.22 -12.76
N ILE A 178 -21.44 -5.98 -13.51
CA ILE A 178 -21.24 -6.52 -14.86
C ILE A 178 -21.14 -8.05 -14.80
N VAL A 179 -20.34 -8.60 -13.88
CA VAL A 179 -20.19 -10.05 -13.69
C VAL A 179 -21.55 -10.68 -13.36
N LEU A 180 -22.28 -10.12 -12.39
CA LEU A 180 -23.62 -10.61 -12.02
C LEU A 180 -24.60 -10.54 -13.20
N SER A 181 -24.59 -9.44 -13.95
CA SER A 181 -25.44 -9.26 -15.13
C SER A 181 -25.12 -10.29 -16.21
N LEU A 182 -23.83 -10.55 -16.46
CA LEU A 182 -23.39 -11.59 -17.38
C LEU A 182 -23.83 -12.99 -16.90
N THR A 183 -23.72 -13.29 -15.60
CA THR A 183 -24.20 -14.55 -15.04
C THR A 183 -25.71 -14.72 -15.25
N ILE A 184 -26.51 -13.70 -14.92
CA ILE A 184 -27.98 -13.70 -15.11
C ILE A 184 -28.35 -13.84 -16.58
N TYR A 185 -27.64 -13.13 -17.47
CA TYR A 185 -27.89 -13.22 -18.90
C TYR A 185 -27.54 -14.61 -19.44
N THR A 186 -26.38 -15.14 -19.09
CA THR A 186 -25.91 -16.45 -19.53
C THR A 186 -26.79 -17.58 -18.98
N SER A 187 -27.30 -17.44 -17.75
CA SER A 187 -28.21 -18.44 -17.16
C SER A 187 -29.52 -18.58 -17.94
N LYS A 188 -30.00 -17.54 -18.63
CA LYS A 188 -31.18 -17.65 -19.52
C LYS A 188 -30.97 -18.62 -20.69
N PHE A 189 -29.73 -18.83 -21.13
CA PHE A 189 -29.40 -19.79 -22.20
C PHE A 189 -29.21 -21.21 -21.68
N PHE A 190 -29.19 -21.40 -20.36
CA PHE A 190 -29.23 -22.71 -19.73
C PHE A 190 -30.62 -22.93 -19.19
N PRO A 191 -31.55 -23.51 -19.98
CA PRO A 191 -32.89 -23.77 -19.50
C PRO A 191 -32.79 -24.64 -18.25
N TYR A 192 -33.05 -24.02 -17.10
CA TYR A 192 -33.39 -24.75 -15.90
C TYR A 192 -34.77 -25.32 -16.20
N LYS A 193 -34.80 -26.58 -16.67
CA LYS A 193 -36.03 -27.36 -16.52
C LYS A 193 -36.21 -27.45 -15.02
N GLU A 194 -37.15 -26.68 -14.47
CA GLU A 194 -37.84 -27.16 -13.28
C GLU A 194 -38.22 -28.59 -13.61
N GLU A 195 -37.64 -29.55 -12.89
CA GLU A 195 -38.25 -30.85 -12.80
C GLU A 195 -39.63 -30.57 -12.20
N VAL A 196 -40.61 -30.36 -13.07
CA VAL A 196 -42.00 -30.59 -12.70
C VAL A 196 -41.95 -32.02 -12.19
N ILE A 197 -42.02 -32.16 -10.87
CA ILE A 197 -42.27 -33.45 -10.23
C ILE A 197 -43.72 -33.77 -10.62
N GLU A 198 -43.93 -34.11 -11.88
CA GLU A 198 -45.09 -34.87 -12.27
C GLU A 198 -44.96 -36.16 -11.47
N LYS A 199 -45.84 -36.30 -10.49
CA LYS A 199 -46.20 -37.59 -9.89
C LYS A 199 -46.76 -38.50 -11.00
N ASN A 200 -45.91 -38.92 -11.94
CA ASN A 200 -46.23 -39.97 -12.88
C ASN A 200 -45.66 -41.27 -12.31
N LEU A 201 -46.53 -41.90 -11.51
CA LEU A 201 -46.56 -43.35 -11.31
C LEU A 201 -46.46 -44.04 -12.68
N GLY A 202 -45.28 -44.52 -13.03
CA GLY A 202 -45.08 -45.20 -14.31
C GLY A 202 -43.69 -45.79 -14.46
N LYS A 203 -43.49 -47.01 -13.94
CA LYS A 203 -42.30 -47.85 -14.13
C LYS A 203 -41.76 -47.80 -15.57
N LYS A 204 -40.47 -47.48 -15.72
CA LYS A 204 -39.56 -48.22 -16.62
C LYS A 204 -38.13 -48.18 -16.09
N THR A 205 -37.81 -49.25 -15.38
CA THR A 205 -36.46 -49.67 -14.97
C THR A 205 -35.61 -50.02 -16.19
N GLY A 206 -34.49 -49.32 -16.36
CA GLY A 206 -33.43 -49.70 -17.29
C GLY A 206 -32.11 -49.02 -16.92
N THR A 207 -31.04 -49.81 -16.78
CA THR A 207 -29.67 -49.41 -16.39
C THR A 207 -29.11 -48.24 -17.21
N LEU A 208 -29.58 -48.10 -18.46
CA LEU A 208 -29.22 -47.04 -19.41
C LEU A 208 -29.72 -45.64 -19.00
N SER A 209 -30.86 -45.53 -18.31
CA SER A 209 -31.39 -44.23 -17.86
C SER A 209 -30.52 -43.62 -16.75
N LYS A 210 -30.11 -44.42 -15.77
CA LYS A 210 -29.22 -43.99 -14.68
C LYS A 210 -27.85 -43.53 -15.17
N ILE A 211 -27.31 -44.15 -16.22
CA ILE A 211 -26.02 -43.76 -16.83
C ILE A 211 -26.15 -42.39 -17.52
N LYS A 212 -27.27 -42.16 -18.22
CA LYS A 212 -27.54 -40.90 -18.92
C LYS A 212 -27.72 -39.74 -17.93
N ASP A 213 -28.44 -39.96 -16.83
CA ASP A 213 -28.63 -38.93 -15.79
C ASP A 213 -27.32 -38.61 -15.05
N LYS A 214 -26.49 -39.62 -14.78
CA LYS A 214 -25.17 -39.43 -14.17
C LYS A 214 -24.23 -38.64 -15.10
N ALA A 215 -24.29 -38.88 -16.41
CA ALA A 215 -23.52 -38.14 -17.41
C ALA A 215 -23.98 -36.68 -17.53
N ILE A 216 -25.29 -36.42 -17.47
CA ILE A 216 -25.85 -35.05 -17.50
C ILE A 216 -25.43 -34.26 -16.26
N ARG A 217 -25.54 -34.86 -15.06
CA ARG A 217 -25.07 -34.24 -13.80
C ARG A 217 -23.56 -33.99 -13.82
N LEU A 218 -22.77 -34.96 -14.28
CA LEU A 218 -21.32 -34.79 -14.41
C LEU A 218 -20.95 -33.65 -15.35
N LYS A 219 -21.66 -33.50 -16.47
CA LYS A 219 -21.48 -32.38 -17.41
C LYS A 219 -21.80 -31.02 -16.77
N GLN A 220 -22.85 -30.93 -15.95
CA GLN A 220 -23.18 -29.71 -15.22
C GLN A 220 -22.13 -29.38 -14.15
N ILE A 221 -21.67 -30.38 -13.38
CA ILE A 221 -20.60 -30.21 -12.39
C ILE A 221 -19.31 -29.72 -13.06
N LEU A 222 -18.89 -30.35 -14.16
CA LEU A 222 -17.72 -29.94 -14.92
C LEU A 222 -17.84 -28.51 -15.45
N LYS A 223 -19.04 -28.11 -15.86
CA LYS A 223 -19.30 -26.76 -16.34
C LYS A 223 -19.20 -25.71 -15.23
N ILE A 224 -19.71 -26.01 -14.03
CA ILE A 224 -19.56 -25.16 -12.85
C ILE A 224 -18.07 -25.03 -12.50
N ILE A 225 -17.35 -26.15 -12.41
CA ILE A 225 -15.91 -26.16 -12.13
C ILE A 225 -15.15 -25.31 -13.14
N PHE A 226 -15.47 -25.43 -14.43
CA PHE A 226 -14.83 -24.66 -15.50
C PHE A 226 -15.06 -23.15 -15.36
N TYR A 227 -16.30 -22.71 -15.10
CA TYR A 227 -16.58 -21.29 -14.91
C TYR A 227 -15.98 -20.73 -13.62
N THR A 228 -15.98 -21.50 -12.53
CA THR A 228 -15.32 -21.11 -11.28
C THR A 228 -13.80 -21.00 -11.49
N ALA A 229 -13.18 -21.93 -12.20
CA ALA A 229 -11.75 -21.86 -12.51
C ALA A 229 -11.42 -20.63 -13.38
N LEU A 230 -12.23 -20.34 -14.40
CA LEU A 230 -12.09 -19.12 -15.21
C LEU A 230 -12.21 -17.86 -14.36
N PHE A 231 -13.19 -17.81 -13.45
CA PHE A 231 -13.34 -16.68 -12.54
C PHE A 231 -12.11 -16.51 -11.64
N LEU A 232 -11.64 -17.58 -11.01
CA LEU A 232 -10.45 -17.54 -10.14
C LEU A 232 -9.19 -17.13 -10.90
N ILE A 233 -8.98 -17.61 -12.14
CA ILE A 233 -7.86 -17.20 -12.98
C ILE A 233 -7.94 -15.72 -13.35
N ASN A 234 -9.11 -15.22 -13.74
CA ASN A 234 -9.29 -13.80 -14.05
C ASN A 234 -9.09 -12.93 -12.80
N TRP A 235 -9.55 -13.41 -11.64
CA TRP A 235 -9.37 -12.74 -10.37
C TRP A 235 -7.89 -12.68 -9.97
N GLU A 236 -7.15 -13.77 -10.12
CA GLU A 236 -5.71 -13.81 -9.85
C GLU A 236 -4.91 -12.89 -10.78
N ILE A 237 -5.25 -12.87 -12.08
CA ILE A 237 -4.63 -11.94 -13.04
C ILE A 237 -4.91 -10.49 -12.64
N PHE A 238 -6.14 -10.19 -12.22
CA PHE A 238 -6.54 -8.87 -11.75
C PHE A 238 -5.80 -8.45 -10.47
N GLU A 239 -5.73 -9.33 -9.46
CA GLU A 239 -5.00 -9.09 -8.21
C GLU A 239 -3.52 -8.81 -8.47
N ARG A 240 -2.87 -9.59 -9.34
CA ARG A 240 -1.46 -9.40 -9.69
C ARG A 240 -1.22 -8.13 -10.50
N ALA A 241 -2.09 -7.82 -11.46
CA ALA A 241 -1.97 -6.61 -12.30
C ALA A 241 -2.13 -5.32 -11.48
N LEU A 242 -2.89 -5.37 -10.38
CA LEU A 242 -3.14 -4.24 -9.49
C LEU A 242 -2.32 -4.27 -8.20
N GLY A 243 -1.46 -5.28 -8.01
CA GLY A 243 -0.60 -5.41 -6.84
C GLY A 243 -1.37 -5.63 -5.52
N LEU A 244 -2.57 -6.20 -5.58
CA LEU A 244 -3.42 -6.49 -4.42
C LEU A 244 -3.09 -7.84 -3.77
N GLY A 245 -2.51 -8.77 -4.54
CA GLY A 245 -1.96 -10.04 -4.07
C GLY A 245 -0.51 -10.18 -4.54
N GLY A 246 0.39 -10.53 -3.61
CA GLY A 246 1.81 -10.77 -3.87
C GLY A 246 2.08 -12.00 -4.72
#